data_AF-A0A357GWL4-F1
#
_entry.id   AF-A0A357GWL4-F1
#
_cell.length_a   1.000
_cell.length_b   1.000
_cell.length_c   1.000
_cell.angle_alpha   90.00
_cell.angle_beta   90.00
_cell.angle_gamma   90.00
#
_symmetry.space_group_name_H-M   'P 1'
#
loop_
_entity.id
_entity.type
_entity.pdbx_description
1 polymer ?
#
loop_
_entity_poly.entity_id
_entity_poly.type
_entity_poly.pdbx_seq_one_letter_code
_entity_poly.pdbx_strand_id
1 'polypeptide(L)'
;MITKRIQEATKNHLRVLANQLVAELILRGFVTEYPPARDIRERNGRIHVIAGEMFSGKSEELIRLLRRNIFAKIGFVVFKPARDNRTENVWCRNGHELEAIKVHSSREILEYIVAHPEVRVIGIDEAQFFEMDDLVVEVVRTLADKYHIVVFVAGLDMTFEGVPFNNMPFLMAIATEVHKVHAVCVECGRTATYSRRNPELGSEQIAVDNLKQERYQAVCRRHRPF
;
A
#
# COMPACT_ATOMS: atom_id res chain seq x y z
N MET A 1 -11.80 18.57 27.44
CA MET A 1 -11.63 17.38 26.56
C MET A 1 -12.26 17.57 25.17
N ILE A 2 -13.44 18.18 25.03
CA ILE A 2 -14.13 18.38 23.73
C ILE A 2 -13.36 19.33 22.79
N THR A 3 -12.74 20.38 23.32
CA THR A 3 -11.98 21.39 22.54
C THR A 3 -10.72 20.85 21.85
N LYS A 4 -9.98 19.93 22.48
CA LYS A 4 -8.81 19.29 21.84
C LYS A 4 -9.21 18.37 20.67
N ARG A 5 -10.28 17.60 20.82
CA ARG A 5 -10.81 16.72 19.76
C ARG A 5 -11.33 17.49 18.55
N ILE A 6 -11.99 18.62 18.79
CA ILE A 6 -12.43 19.51 17.70
C ILE A 6 -11.21 20.13 17.01
N GLN A 7 -10.22 20.62 17.75
CA GLN A 7 -8.99 21.17 17.17
C GLN A 7 -8.21 20.15 16.33
N GLU A 8 -8.09 18.90 16.76
CA GLU A 8 -7.47 17.82 15.98
C GLU A 8 -8.28 17.47 14.73
N ALA A 9 -9.61 17.40 14.83
CA ALA A 9 -10.48 17.15 13.69
C ALA A 9 -10.39 18.29 12.65
N THR A 10 -10.38 19.55 13.08
CA THR A 10 -10.24 20.72 12.20
C THR A 10 -8.85 20.76 11.57
N LYS A 11 -7.79 20.39 12.30
CA LYS A 11 -6.42 20.33 11.79
C LYS A 11 -6.25 19.22 10.75
N ASN A 12 -6.90 18.07 10.95
CA ASN A 12 -6.97 17.00 9.95
C ASN A 12 -7.78 17.43 8.73
N HIS A 13 -8.91 18.13 8.92
CA HIS A 13 -9.73 18.59 7.81
C HIS A 13 -9.02 19.67 6.95
N LEU A 14 -8.33 20.62 7.59
CA LEU A 14 -7.51 21.62 6.91
C LEU A 14 -6.31 20.98 6.18
N ARG A 15 -5.72 19.92 6.75
CA ARG A 15 -4.68 19.12 6.07
C ARG A 15 -5.22 18.42 4.83
N VAL A 16 -6.40 17.82 4.90
CA VAL A 16 -7.04 17.18 3.73
C VAL A 16 -7.31 18.21 2.62
N LEU A 17 -7.81 19.39 2.97
CA LEU A 17 -8.03 20.47 2.00
C LEU A 17 -6.72 21.00 1.39
N ALA A 18 -5.67 21.14 2.19
CA ALA A 18 -4.35 21.53 1.71
C ALA A 18 -3.75 20.47 0.78
N ASN A 19 -3.87 19.19 1.13
CA ASN A 19 -3.42 18.06 0.31
C ASN A 19 -4.20 17.99 -1.01
N GLN A 20 -5.51 18.25 -1.00
CA GLN A 20 -6.31 18.36 -2.21
C GLN A 20 -5.85 19.51 -3.12
N LEU A 21 -5.51 20.67 -2.55
CA LEU A 21 -5.02 21.81 -3.32
C LEU A 21 -3.63 21.55 -3.91
N VAL A 22 -2.73 20.93 -3.15
CA VAL A 22 -1.39 20.54 -3.62
C VAL A 22 -1.50 19.45 -4.69
N ALA A 23 -2.36 18.45 -4.50
CA ALA A 23 -2.67 17.45 -5.52
C ALA A 23 -3.22 18.11 -6.80
N GLU A 24 -4.15 19.07 -6.68
CA GLU A 24 -4.63 19.83 -7.85
C GLU A 24 -3.51 20.60 -8.55
N LEU A 25 -2.61 21.24 -7.80
CA LEU A 25 -1.49 22.01 -8.37
C LEU A 25 -0.46 21.10 -9.06
N ILE A 26 -0.16 19.94 -8.47
CA ILE A 26 0.66 18.90 -9.12
C ILE A 26 -0.05 18.41 -10.38
N LEU A 27 -1.34 18.11 -10.31
CA LEU A 27 -2.12 17.62 -11.45
C LEU A 27 -2.21 18.65 -12.58
N ARG A 28 -2.32 19.95 -12.29
CA ARG A 28 -2.37 21.03 -13.30
C ARG A 28 -1.04 21.22 -14.05
N GLY A 29 0.08 20.81 -13.48
CA GLY A 29 1.41 20.94 -14.11
C GLY A 29 1.79 19.80 -15.08
N PHE A 30 1.05 18.68 -15.09
CA PHE A 30 1.45 17.45 -15.79
C PHE A 30 0.45 16.94 -16.85
N VAL A 31 -0.63 17.65 -17.16
CA VAL A 31 -1.58 17.22 -18.19
C VAL A 31 -1.10 17.64 -19.58
N THR A 32 -0.33 16.77 -20.22
CA THR A 32 -0.31 16.69 -21.68
C THR A 32 -1.16 15.51 -22.10
N GLU A 33 -2.11 15.76 -23.02
CA GLU A 33 -3.17 14.85 -23.45
C GLU A 33 -2.70 13.39 -23.67
N TYR A 34 -3.42 12.44 -23.06
CA TYR A 34 -3.18 11.00 -23.17
C TYR A 34 -3.94 10.41 -24.37
N PRO A 35 -3.27 9.80 -25.37
CA PRO A 35 -3.94 9.27 -26.56
C PRO A 35 -4.46 7.83 -26.37
N PRO A 36 -5.39 7.34 -27.23
CA PRO A 36 -6.28 6.24 -26.89
C PRO A 36 -5.71 4.86 -27.28
N ALA A 37 -5.66 3.92 -26.33
CA ALA A 37 -5.30 2.52 -26.58
C ALA A 37 -6.51 1.68 -27.05
N ARG A 38 -7.26 2.16 -28.06
CA ARG A 38 -8.37 1.51 -28.80
C ARG A 38 -9.46 0.69 -28.06
N ASP A 39 -9.45 0.54 -26.74
CA ASP A 39 -10.52 -0.14 -25.99
C ASP A 39 -10.59 0.30 -24.51
N ILE A 40 -10.46 1.62 -24.27
CA ILE A 40 -10.54 2.23 -22.93
C ILE A 40 -11.99 2.26 -22.41
N ARG A 41 -12.98 2.12 -23.30
CA ARG A 41 -14.40 2.33 -22.96
C ARG A 41 -15.03 1.22 -22.10
N GLU A 42 -14.42 0.03 -22.04
CA GLU A 42 -14.98 -1.10 -21.29
C GLU A 42 -14.22 -1.44 -20.00
N ARG A 43 -13.08 -0.79 -19.73
CA ARG A 43 -12.27 -1.07 -18.54
C ARG A 43 -12.27 0.10 -17.57
N ASN A 44 -13.19 0.07 -16.61
CA ASN A 44 -13.14 0.96 -15.45
C ASN A 44 -11.88 0.66 -14.61
N GLY A 45 -11.16 1.71 -14.22
CA GLY A 45 -10.14 1.62 -13.18
C GLY A 45 -10.73 1.10 -11.88
N ARG A 46 -9.90 0.44 -11.07
CA ARG A 46 -10.31 -0.19 -9.81
C ARG A 46 -9.20 -0.09 -8.79
N ILE A 47 -9.57 -0.01 -7.53
CA ILE A 47 -8.64 0.01 -6.42
C ILE A 47 -8.91 -1.23 -5.56
N HIS A 48 -7.93 -2.11 -5.44
CA HIS A 48 -7.99 -3.28 -4.58
C HIS A 48 -6.97 -3.11 -3.46
N VAL A 49 -7.39 -3.20 -2.21
CA VAL A 49 -6.50 -3.09 -1.05
C VAL A 49 -6.40 -4.44 -0.34
N ILE A 50 -5.18 -4.94 -0.20
CA ILE A 50 -4.81 -6.17 0.50
C ILE A 50 -4.18 -5.76 1.83
N ALA A 51 -4.95 -5.88 2.90
CA ALA A 51 -4.61 -5.38 4.21
C ALA A 51 -4.43 -6.50 5.23
N GLY A 52 -3.72 -6.24 6.32
CA GLY A 52 -3.61 -7.17 7.46
C GLY A 52 -2.25 -7.15 8.13
N GLU A 53 -2.11 -7.90 9.21
CA GLU A 53 -0.92 -7.95 10.06
C GLU A 53 0.30 -8.60 9.37
N MET A 54 1.47 -8.54 9.99
CA MET A 54 2.66 -9.24 9.48
C MET A 54 2.39 -10.75 9.35
N PHE A 55 3.05 -11.40 8.39
CA PHE A 55 2.95 -12.84 8.11
C PHE A 55 1.61 -13.34 7.53
N SER A 56 0.67 -12.45 7.21
CA SER A 56 -0.63 -12.83 6.63
C SER A 56 -0.61 -13.11 5.11
N GLY A 57 0.57 -13.09 4.46
CA GLY A 57 0.70 -13.39 3.03
C GLY A 57 0.32 -12.24 2.08
N LYS A 58 0.27 -10.98 2.54
CA LYS A 58 -0.10 -9.81 1.70
C LYS A 58 0.68 -9.71 0.38
N SER A 59 2.02 -9.75 0.45
CA SER A 59 2.87 -9.64 -0.75
C SER A 59 2.69 -10.85 -1.67
N GLU A 60 2.47 -12.04 -1.12
CA GLU A 60 2.16 -13.25 -1.90
C GLU A 60 0.83 -13.11 -2.65
N GLU A 61 -0.22 -12.62 -1.98
CA GLU A 61 -1.52 -12.37 -2.58
C GLU A 61 -1.44 -11.28 -3.65
N LEU A 62 -0.69 -10.20 -3.41
CA LEU A 62 -0.41 -9.15 -4.40
C LEU A 62 0.24 -9.75 -5.65
N ILE A 63 1.31 -10.53 -5.48
CA ILE A 63 2.02 -11.18 -6.58
C ILE A 63 1.10 -12.14 -7.33
N ARG A 64 0.29 -12.94 -6.62
CA ARG A 64 -0.70 -13.85 -7.22
C ARG A 64 -1.68 -13.11 -8.11
N LEU A 65 -2.21 -11.97 -7.64
CA LEU A 65 -3.15 -11.13 -8.38
C LEU A 65 -2.51 -10.45 -9.59
N LEU A 66 -1.23 -10.08 -9.50
CA LEU A 66 -0.50 -9.45 -10.60
C LEU A 66 -0.09 -10.44 -11.68
N ARG A 67 0.37 -11.65 -11.30
CA ARG A 67 0.85 -12.68 -12.26
C ARG A 67 -0.21 -13.09 -13.29
N ARG A 68 -1.50 -13.00 -12.97
CA ARG A 68 -2.57 -13.29 -13.94
C ARG A 68 -2.51 -12.39 -15.20
N ASN A 69 -1.93 -11.19 -15.06
CA ASN A 69 -1.81 -10.22 -16.15
C ASN A 69 -0.75 -10.63 -17.18
N ILE A 70 0.22 -11.47 -16.81
CA ILE A 70 1.20 -12.06 -17.74
C ILE A 70 0.47 -12.87 -18.82
N PHE A 71 -0.44 -13.76 -18.40
CA PHE A 71 -1.23 -14.59 -19.31
C PHE A 71 -2.20 -13.76 -20.16
N ALA A 72 -2.70 -12.65 -19.61
CA ALA A 72 -3.56 -11.71 -20.32
C ALA A 72 -2.80 -10.73 -21.24
N LYS A 73 -1.46 -10.76 -21.23
CA LYS A 73 -0.58 -9.82 -21.97
C LYS A 73 -0.89 -8.35 -21.66
N ILE A 74 -1.22 -8.05 -20.41
CA ILE A 74 -1.48 -6.69 -19.93
C ILE A 74 -0.22 -6.17 -19.23
N GLY A 75 0.27 -4.99 -19.62
CA GLY A 75 1.42 -4.35 -18.99
C GLY A 75 1.14 -4.02 -17.53
N PHE A 76 2.04 -4.44 -16.64
CA PHE A 76 1.95 -4.16 -15.22
C PHE A 76 3.32 -3.89 -14.59
N VAL A 77 3.33 -3.16 -13.49
CA VAL A 77 4.54 -2.80 -12.73
C VAL A 77 4.26 -2.83 -11.24
N VAL A 78 5.28 -3.09 -10.43
CA VAL A 78 5.19 -3.06 -8.97
C VAL A 78 6.05 -1.93 -8.43
N PHE A 79 5.54 -1.18 -7.46
CA PHE A 79 6.24 -0.13 -6.74
C PHE A 79 6.37 -0.49 -5.27
N LYS A 80 7.43 0.00 -4.64
CA LYS A 80 7.67 -0.14 -3.21
C LYS A 80 8.31 1.14 -2.64
N PRO A 81 7.88 1.64 -1.48
CA PRO A 81 8.52 2.77 -0.84
C PRO A 81 9.99 2.49 -0.52
N ALA A 82 10.88 3.42 -0.85
CA ALA A 82 12.31 3.33 -0.54
C ALA A 82 12.59 3.25 0.97
N ARG A 83 11.66 3.74 1.81
CA ARG A 83 11.75 3.64 3.28
C ARG A 83 11.66 2.21 3.78
N ASP A 84 11.17 1.26 2.99
CA ASP A 84 11.26 -0.15 3.34
C ASP A 84 12.67 -0.70 3.05
N ASN A 85 13.57 -0.46 3.99
CA ASN A 85 14.94 -0.95 3.97
C ASN A 85 15.06 -2.43 4.40
N ARG A 86 13.95 -3.13 4.67
CA ARG A 86 13.99 -4.52 5.16
C ARG A 86 14.43 -5.52 4.10
N THR A 87 14.51 -5.13 2.83
CA THR A 87 14.96 -5.95 1.71
C THR A 87 15.63 -5.08 0.64
N GLU A 88 16.90 -5.33 0.35
CA GLU A 88 17.53 -4.82 -0.88
C GLU A 88 17.15 -5.74 -2.04
N ASN A 89 16.25 -5.25 -2.89
CA ASN A 89 15.99 -5.71 -4.25
C ASN A 89 15.17 -7.00 -4.43
N VAL A 90 14.35 -6.92 -5.49
CA VAL A 90 13.82 -7.95 -6.39
C VAL A 90 13.51 -9.31 -5.75
N TRP A 91 12.23 -9.70 -5.77
CA TRP A 91 11.74 -10.98 -5.28
C TRP A 91 12.28 -12.16 -6.10
N CYS A 92 13.52 -12.58 -5.78
CA CYS A 92 14.41 -13.67 -6.21
C CYS A 92 14.44 -15.08 -5.55
N ARG A 93 13.51 -16.03 -5.71
CA ARG A 93 13.95 -17.39 -6.11
C ARG A 93 12.88 -18.29 -6.78
N ASN A 94 13.22 -18.70 -8.01
CA ASN A 94 12.67 -19.78 -8.86
C ASN A 94 11.46 -19.42 -9.74
N GLY A 95 11.75 -18.77 -10.87
CA GLY A 95 11.00 -18.91 -12.14
C GLY A 95 9.84 -17.93 -12.39
N HIS A 96 9.55 -17.00 -11.48
CA HIS A 96 8.28 -16.25 -11.49
C HIS A 96 8.34 -14.79 -10.95
N GLU A 97 9.42 -14.07 -11.18
CA GLU A 97 9.80 -12.97 -10.28
C GLU A 97 9.38 -11.61 -10.81
N LEU A 98 8.69 -10.84 -9.97
CA LEU A 98 8.24 -9.49 -10.28
C LEU A 98 9.24 -8.50 -9.69
N GLU A 99 9.92 -7.77 -10.55
CA GLU A 99 10.78 -6.64 -10.14
C GLU A 99 9.91 -5.48 -9.64
N ALA A 100 10.27 -4.94 -8.49
CA ALA A 100 9.58 -3.79 -7.89
C ALA A 100 10.48 -2.55 -7.97
N ILE A 101 9.92 -1.45 -8.49
CA ILE A 101 10.57 -0.16 -8.58
C ILE A 101 10.50 0.53 -7.21
N LYS A 102 11.66 0.87 -6.66
CA LYS A 102 11.73 1.66 -5.43
C LYS A 102 11.40 3.12 -5.74
N VAL A 103 10.51 3.72 -4.95
CA VAL A 103 10.10 5.13 -5.08
C VAL A 103 10.25 5.85 -3.75
N HIS A 104 10.71 7.10 -3.77
CA HIS A 104 10.84 7.91 -2.56
C HIS A 104 9.54 8.63 -2.18
N SER A 105 8.65 8.81 -3.15
CA SER A 105 7.35 9.46 -3.01
C SER A 105 6.30 8.82 -3.94
N SER A 106 5.02 8.93 -3.60
CA SER A 106 3.95 8.47 -4.50
C SER A 106 3.88 9.24 -5.81
N ARG A 107 4.44 10.45 -5.86
CA ARG A 107 4.54 11.25 -7.09
C ARG A 107 5.34 10.55 -8.19
N GLU A 108 6.43 9.87 -7.83
CA GLU A 108 7.26 9.11 -8.79
C GLU A 108 6.46 7.99 -9.46
N ILE A 109 5.48 7.40 -8.76
CA ILE A 109 4.57 6.42 -9.35
C ILE A 109 3.76 7.06 -10.49
N LEU A 110 3.17 8.23 -10.22
CA LEU A 110 2.39 8.94 -11.23
C LEU A 110 3.25 9.34 -12.44
N GLU A 111 4.44 9.89 -12.20
CA GLU A 111 5.39 10.29 -13.25
C GLU A 111 5.81 9.09 -14.10
N TYR A 112 6.11 7.95 -13.48
CA TYR A 112 6.43 6.72 -14.19
C TYR A 112 5.30 6.28 -15.11
N ILE A 113 4.05 6.29 -14.62
CA ILE A 113 2.89 5.84 -15.38
C ILE A 113 2.57 6.79 -16.54
N VAL A 114 2.74 8.10 -16.36
CA VAL A 114 2.60 9.07 -17.45
C VAL A 114 3.64 8.81 -18.55
N ALA A 115 4.86 8.43 -18.17
CA ALA A 115 5.91 8.09 -19.14
C ALA A 115 5.72 6.71 -19.81
N HIS A 116 4.93 5.80 -19.22
CA HIS A 116 4.75 4.41 -19.67
C HIS A 116 3.25 4.11 -19.90
N PRO A 117 2.65 4.65 -20.97
CA PRO A 117 1.21 4.56 -21.21
C PRO A 117 0.69 3.13 -21.44
N GLU A 118 1.55 2.18 -21.79
CA GLU A 118 1.21 0.76 -21.95
C GLU A 118 0.91 0.05 -20.63
N VAL A 119 1.30 0.63 -19.48
CA VAL A 119 1.02 0.06 -18.16
C VAL A 119 -0.44 0.31 -17.78
N ARG A 120 -1.17 -0.77 -17.53
CA ARG A 120 -2.62 -0.73 -17.20
C ARG A 120 -2.95 -1.28 -15.82
N VAL A 121 -1.99 -1.93 -15.17
CA VAL A 121 -2.13 -2.50 -13.83
C VAL A 121 -0.90 -2.13 -13.02
N ILE A 122 -1.09 -1.70 -11.78
CA ILE A 122 0.03 -1.46 -10.87
C ILE A 122 -0.15 -2.20 -9.55
N GLY A 123 0.95 -2.62 -8.96
CA GLY A 123 1.02 -3.05 -7.57
C GLY A 123 1.79 -2.02 -6.74
N ILE A 124 1.34 -1.76 -5.52
CA ILE A 124 2.05 -0.96 -4.53
C ILE A 124 2.21 -1.84 -3.30
N ASP A 125 3.42 -2.33 -3.05
CA ASP A 125 3.71 -3.15 -1.87
C ASP A 125 4.19 -2.27 -0.71
N GLU A 126 3.89 -2.69 0.52
CA GLU A 126 4.31 -2.03 1.76
C GLU A 126 3.86 -0.55 1.84
N ALA A 127 2.65 -0.27 1.35
CA ALA A 127 2.10 1.07 1.19
C ALA A 127 1.95 1.86 2.50
N GLN A 128 1.96 1.19 3.66
CA GLN A 128 1.95 1.88 4.95
C GLN A 128 3.17 2.79 5.18
N PHE A 129 4.26 2.62 4.43
CA PHE A 129 5.43 3.49 4.53
C PHE A 129 5.30 4.80 3.74
N PHE A 130 4.21 5.00 2.99
CA PHE A 130 3.81 6.33 2.55
C PHE A 130 3.18 7.08 3.73
N GLU A 131 3.92 8.06 4.25
CA GLU A 131 3.53 8.88 5.39
C GLU A 131 2.25 9.67 5.15
N MET A 132 1.62 10.15 6.22
CA MET A 132 0.37 10.92 6.16
C MET A 132 0.42 12.20 5.29
N ASP A 133 1.59 12.78 5.07
CA ASP A 133 1.80 13.92 4.19
C ASP A 133 2.19 13.53 2.75
N ASP A 134 2.40 12.24 2.49
CA ASP A 134 2.49 11.69 1.15
C ASP A 134 1.09 11.58 0.53
N LEU A 135 0.94 12.04 -0.71
CA LEU A 135 -0.33 12.13 -1.45
C LEU A 135 -0.72 10.80 -2.13
N VAL A 136 -0.32 9.66 -1.56
CA VAL A 136 -0.55 8.33 -2.17
C VAL A 136 -2.04 8.06 -2.41
N VAL A 137 -2.92 8.54 -1.54
CA VAL A 137 -4.38 8.36 -1.68
C VAL A 137 -4.88 9.06 -2.93
N GLU A 138 -4.47 10.32 -3.14
CA GLU A 138 -4.80 11.12 -4.31
C GLU A 138 -4.18 10.56 -5.59
N VAL A 139 -2.93 10.09 -5.52
CA VAL A 139 -2.26 9.43 -6.65
C VAL A 139 -3.01 8.16 -7.06
N VAL A 140 -3.30 7.26 -6.12
CA VAL A 140 -4.04 6.02 -6.38
C VAL A 140 -5.42 6.30 -6.97
N ARG A 141 -6.15 7.27 -6.41
CA ARG A 141 -7.43 7.71 -6.94
C ARG A 141 -7.31 8.25 -8.36
N THR A 142 -6.33 9.11 -8.62
CA THR A 142 -6.10 9.70 -9.94
C THR A 142 -5.80 8.61 -10.97
N LEU A 143 -4.96 7.63 -10.63
CA LEU A 143 -4.61 6.52 -11.51
C LEU A 143 -5.84 5.69 -11.87
N ALA A 144 -6.70 5.38 -10.89
CA ALA A 144 -7.94 4.65 -11.14
C ALA A 144 -8.97 5.47 -11.93
N ASP A 145 -9.27 6.69 -11.50
CA ASP A 145 -10.40 7.47 -12.00
C ASP A 145 -10.09 8.15 -13.34
N LYS A 146 -8.88 8.71 -13.50
CA LYS A 146 -8.49 9.48 -14.69
C LYS A 146 -7.74 8.64 -15.72
N TYR A 147 -6.83 7.78 -15.26
CA TYR A 147 -6.01 6.96 -16.17
C TYR A 147 -6.61 5.56 -16.41
N HIS A 148 -7.71 5.23 -15.71
CA HIS A 148 -8.41 3.94 -15.81
C HIS A 148 -7.50 2.74 -15.53
N ILE A 149 -6.59 2.89 -14.56
CA ILE A 149 -5.64 1.86 -14.15
C ILE A 149 -6.26 0.99 -13.04
N VAL A 150 -5.94 -0.30 -13.06
CA VAL A 150 -6.23 -1.18 -11.93
C VAL A 150 -5.07 -1.11 -10.95
N VAL A 151 -5.34 -0.65 -9.74
CA VAL A 151 -4.36 -0.45 -8.67
C VAL A 151 -4.56 -1.51 -7.60
N PHE A 152 -3.53 -2.31 -7.35
CA PHE A 152 -3.45 -3.20 -6.18
C PHE A 152 -2.53 -2.57 -5.15
N VAL A 153 -3.01 -2.44 -3.92
CA VAL A 153 -2.24 -1.87 -2.80
C VAL A 153 -2.13 -2.91 -1.70
N ALA A 154 -0.93 -3.23 -1.26
CA ALA A 154 -0.68 -4.13 -0.14
C ALA A 154 -0.02 -3.37 1.01
N GLY A 155 -0.48 -3.58 2.24
CA GLY A 155 0.14 -2.96 3.40
C GLY A 155 -0.43 -3.38 4.74
N LEU A 156 0.29 -3.04 5.81
CA LEU A 156 -0.18 -3.23 7.19
C LEU A 156 -1.34 -2.26 7.48
N ASP A 157 -2.47 -2.76 7.95
CA ASP A 157 -3.59 -1.90 8.35
C ASP A 157 -3.38 -1.21 9.69
N MET A 158 -2.63 -1.85 10.59
CA MET A 158 -2.33 -1.34 11.93
C MET A 158 -0.84 -1.43 12.26
N THR A 159 -0.37 -0.50 13.10
CA THR A 159 0.94 -0.58 13.75
C THR A 159 0.95 -1.66 14.83
N PHE A 160 2.12 -1.92 15.44
CA PHE A 160 2.22 -2.87 16.55
C PHE A 160 1.46 -2.44 17.81
N GLU A 161 1.11 -1.15 17.92
CA GLU A 161 0.29 -0.58 19.00
C GLU A 161 -1.21 -0.72 18.71
N GLY A 162 -1.58 -1.32 17.57
CA GLY A 162 -2.97 -1.54 17.18
C GLY A 162 -3.70 -0.29 16.71
N VAL A 163 -2.97 0.79 16.43
CA VAL A 163 -3.53 1.99 15.81
C VAL A 163 -3.42 1.91 14.28
N PRO A 164 -4.30 2.57 13.53
CA PRO A 164 -4.24 2.53 12.07
C PRO A 164 -2.90 3.05 11.52
N PHE A 165 -2.34 2.38 10.51
CA PHE A 165 -0.99 2.69 10.00
C PHE A 165 -1.04 3.69 8.83
N ASN A 166 -0.60 4.93 9.09
CA ASN A 166 -0.45 5.98 8.08
C ASN A 166 -1.65 6.08 7.13
N ASN A 167 -1.42 6.08 5.81
CA ASN A 167 -2.45 6.25 4.80
C ASN A 167 -3.31 5.00 4.52
N MET A 168 -2.97 3.84 5.09
CA MET A 168 -3.70 2.59 4.81
C MET A 168 -5.21 2.67 5.08
N PRO A 169 -5.71 3.30 6.15
CA PRO A 169 -7.15 3.43 6.39
C PRO A 169 -7.87 4.22 5.30
N PHE A 170 -7.23 5.26 4.78
CA PHE A 170 -7.78 6.09 3.71
C PHE A 170 -7.76 5.36 2.37
N LEU A 171 -6.69 4.61 2.10
CA LEU A 171 -6.61 3.72 0.94
C LEU A 171 -7.71 2.66 0.97
N MET A 172 -7.95 2.02 2.13
CA MET A 172 -9.03 1.06 2.31
C MET A 172 -10.41 1.71 2.11
N ALA A 173 -10.61 2.95 2.58
CA ALA A 173 -11.89 3.65 2.47
C ALA A 173 -12.27 4.00 1.03
N ILE A 174 -11.28 4.25 0.15
CA ILE A 174 -11.52 4.60 -1.26
C ILE A 174 -11.51 3.38 -2.18
N ALA A 175 -11.21 2.19 -1.64
CA ALA A 175 -11.03 0.99 -2.42
C ALA A 175 -12.36 0.49 -3.01
N THR A 176 -12.31 -0.03 -4.22
CA THR A 176 -13.39 -0.82 -4.80
C THR A 176 -13.59 -2.12 -4.01
N GLU A 177 -12.49 -2.72 -3.55
CA GLU A 177 -12.50 -3.94 -2.78
C GLU A 177 -11.40 -3.92 -1.73
N VAL A 178 -11.72 -4.37 -0.52
CA VAL A 178 -10.77 -4.53 0.57
C VAL A 178 -10.72 -6.00 0.96
N HIS A 179 -9.56 -6.63 0.77
CA HIS A 179 -9.29 -7.99 1.21
C HIS A 179 -8.38 -7.95 2.43
N LYS A 180 -8.94 -8.23 3.61
CA LYS A 180 -8.15 -8.34 4.84
C LYS A 180 -7.69 -9.78 5.02
N VAL A 181 -6.41 -10.04 4.75
CA VAL A 181 -5.78 -11.35 4.90
C VAL A 181 -5.27 -11.53 6.33
N HIS A 182 -5.31 -12.78 6.80
CA HIS A 182 -5.01 -13.11 8.18
C HIS A 182 -3.96 -14.22 8.28
N ALA A 183 -3.04 -14.04 9.22
CA ALA A 183 -2.11 -15.04 9.68
C ALA A 183 -2.73 -15.93 10.75
N VAL A 184 -1.94 -16.87 11.26
CA VAL A 184 -2.29 -17.74 12.38
C VAL A 184 -1.66 -17.18 13.65
N CYS A 185 -2.45 -17.10 14.74
CA CYS A 185 -1.97 -16.65 16.04
C CYS A 185 -1.00 -17.66 16.63
N VAL A 186 0.23 -17.23 16.87
CA VAL A 186 1.31 -18.10 17.39
C VAL A 186 1.02 -18.67 18.79
N GLU A 187 0.14 -18.02 19.56
CA GLU A 187 -0.20 -18.42 20.94
C GLU A 187 -1.31 -19.47 21.01
N CYS A 188 -2.22 -19.49 20.03
CA CYS A 188 -3.46 -20.28 20.18
C CYS A 188 -4.04 -20.87 18.88
N GLY A 189 -3.37 -20.69 17.73
CA GLY A 189 -3.80 -21.24 16.45
C GLY A 189 -5.03 -20.58 15.81
N ARG A 190 -5.69 -19.64 16.48
CA ARG A 190 -6.83 -18.87 15.91
C ARG A 190 -6.35 -17.83 14.90
N THR A 191 -7.27 -17.26 14.14
CA THR A 191 -7.01 -16.13 13.24
C THR A 191 -6.30 -14.98 13.97
N ALA A 192 -5.13 -14.58 13.47
CA ALA A 192 -4.42 -13.40 13.92
C ALA A 192 -5.03 -12.14 13.30
N THR A 193 -4.92 -11.03 14.03
CA THR A 193 -5.40 -9.72 13.55
C THR A 193 -4.47 -8.59 13.98
N TYR A 194 -3.35 -8.90 14.64
CA TYR A 194 -2.41 -7.92 15.21
C TYR A 194 -0.97 -8.40 15.03
N SER A 195 -0.05 -7.46 14.82
CA SER A 195 1.39 -7.70 14.91
C SER A 195 1.86 -7.28 16.30
N ARG A 196 2.27 -8.22 17.14
CA ARG A 196 2.85 -7.93 18.46
C ARG A 196 4.35 -7.80 18.34
N ARG A 197 4.91 -6.68 18.78
CA ARG A 197 6.36 -6.50 18.89
C ARG A 197 6.89 -7.23 20.13
N ASN A 198 8.03 -7.90 20.00
CA ASN A 198 8.76 -8.45 21.13
C ASN A 198 9.42 -7.31 21.92
N PRO A 199 9.05 -7.09 23.19
CA PRO A 199 9.59 -6.00 24.00
C PRO A 199 11.08 -6.17 24.32
N GLU A 200 11.62 -7.40 24.31
CA GLU A 200 13.01 -7.69 24.69
C GLU A 200 14.03 -7.32 23.61
N LEU A 201 13.60 -7.14 22.36
CA LEU A 201 14.51 -6.93 21.20
C LEU A 201 14.65 -5.47 20.76
N GLY A 202 14.09 -4.51 21.52
CA GLY A 202 14.31 -3.07 21.33
C GLY A 202 13.79 -2.48 20.00
N SER A 203 14.09 -1.19 19.77
CA SER A 203 13.55 -0.38 18.66
C SER A 203 14.19 -0.61 17.29
N GLU A 204 15.41 -1.14 17.23
CA GLU A 204 16.24 -1.15 16.02
C GLU A 204 15.66 -2.01 14.88
N GLN A 205 15.61 -1.44 13.67
CA GLN A 205 15.29 -2.16 12.44
C GLN A 205 16.50 -3.00 12.03
N ILE A 206 16.45 -4.31 12.26
CA ILE A 206 17.44 -5.25 11.70
C ILE A 206 16.83 -5.90 10.46
N ALA A 207 17.48 -5.70 9.32
CA ALA A 207 17.08 -6.16 7.99
C ALA A 207 17.51 -7.63 7.73
N VAL A 208 17.14 -8.56 8.62
CA VAL A 208 17.43 -9.99 8.42
C VAL A 208 16.13 -10.78 8.55
N ASP A 209 15.71 -11.42 7.47
CA ASP A 209 14.43 -12.14 7.35
C ASP A 209 14.24 -13.23 8.41
N ASN A 210 15.32 -13.88 8.87
CA ASN A 210 15.25 -14.93 9.89
C ASN A 210 14.97 -14.38 11.32
N LEU A 211 15.21 -13.09 11.57
CA LEU A 211 14.94 -12.44 12.87
C LEU A 211 13.58 -11.72 12.92
N LYS A 212 12.82 -11.70 11.81
CA LYS A 212 11.51 -11.01 11.74
C LYS A 212 10.49 -11.66 12.68
N GLN A 213 10.49 -12.99 12.80
CA GLN A 213 9.62 -13.73 13.73
C GLN A 213 10.03 -13.54 15.20
N GLU A 214 11.30 -13.29 15.47
CA GLU A 214 11.79 -13.03 16.82
C GLU A 214 11.34 -11.64 17.31
N ARG A 215 11.33 -10.63 16.41
CA ARG A 215 10.91 -9.25 16.71
C ARG A 215 9.40 -9.00 16.63
N TYR A 216 8.69 -9.68 15.74
CA TYR A 216 7.24 -9.51 15.57
C TYR A 216 6.54 -10.86 15.47
N GLN A 217 5.37 -10.96 16.12
CA GLN A 217 4.54 -12.16 16.14
C GLN A 217 3.11 -11.82 15.74
N ALA A 218 2.51 -12.63 14.87
CA ALA A 218 1.09 -12.52 14.55
C ALA A 218 0.25 -13.08 15.70
N VAL A 219 -0.66 -12.27 16.25
CA VAL A 219 -1.50 -12.66 17.38
C VAL A 219 -2.97 -12.31 17.17
N CYS A 220 -3.86 -13.08 17.79
CA CYS A 220 -5.30 -12.81 17.78
C CYS A 220 -5.64 -11.69 18.77
N ARG A 221 -6.89 -11.20 18.70
CA ARG A 221 -7.39 -10.13 19.57
C ARG A 221 -7.22 -10.39 21.08
N ARG A 222 -7.24 -11.65 21.53
CA ARG A 222 -7.05 -12.01 22.94
C ARG A 222 -5.60 -11.83 23.41
N HIS A 223 -4.62 -12.09 22.54
CA HIS A 223 -3.20 -12.11 22.89
C HIS A 223 -2.45 -10.86 22.42
N ARG A 224 -3.19 -9.80 22.04
CA ARG A 224 -2.63 -8.51 21.67
C ARG A 224 -2.07 -7.79 22.90
N PRO A 225 -1.08 -6.90 22.74
CA PRO A 225 -0.36 -6.29 23.88
C PRO A 225 -1.11 -5.19 24.66
N PHE A 226 -2.39 -4.90 24.36
CA PHE A 226 -3.18 -3.79 24.94
C PHE A 226 -4.67 -4.10 25.08
#